data_AF-A0AAU2GMU0-F1
#
_entry.id   AF-A0AAU2GMU0-F1
#
_cell.length_a   1.000
_cell.length_b   1.000
_cell.length_c   1.000
_cell.angle_alpha   90.00
_cell.angle_beta   90.00
_cell.angle_gamma   90.00
#
_symmetry.space_group_name_H-M   'P 1'
#
loop_
_entity.id
_entity.type
_entity.pdbx_description
1 polymer ?
#
loop_
_entity_poly.entity_id
_entity_poly.type
_entity_poly.pdbx_seq_one_letter_code
_entity_poly.pdbx_strand_id
1 'polypeptide(L)'
;MTAPNGRTTQDLLIVGAGGFARETAQAVRDTVAADRERGRAPRWRLAGHLDDDPALHGQDADGVPVLGGSDLVHRLPDARVVVCVGSPRDYAVRARLVRRLALPGSRYATVVHPTAAVSGSSVLGPGSVLLAHCVLTAAVRVGAHVAVMPHTVLTHDDTVGDFATLASGVRLGGGVRLGRGAYVGAGALVRENTTVGAWSLTGMGSTVLADVPPGEVWAGSPARRLRAAGGPALDELRADGEETGRRPETRMRAETRMRPETRMGSTVG
;
A
#
# COMPACT_ATOMS: atom_id res chain seq x y z
N MET A 1 11.87 9.62 -27.46
CA MET A 1 13.02 8.70 -27.64
C MET A 1 12.72 7.44 -26.85
N THR A 2 12.34 6.36 -27.54
CA THR A 2 11.92 5.08 -26.95
C THR A 2 13.15 4.29 -26.50
N ALA A 3 13.16 3.83 -25.26
CA ALA A 3 14.22 2.99 -24.71
C ALA A 3 14.18 1.58 -25.33
N PRO A 4 15.28 0.79 -25.23
CA PRO A 4 15.41 -0.53 -25.86
C PRO A 4 14.41 -1.60 -25.39
N ASN A 5 13.53 -1.26 -24.45
CA ASN A 5 12.64 -2.17 -23.73
C ASN A 5 11.16 -1.81 -23.92
N GLY A 6 10.83 -0.88 -24.83
CA GLY A 6 9.46 -0.43 -25.09
C GLY A 6 8.78 0.34 -23.93
N ARG A 7 9.46 0.56 -22.80
CA ARG A 7 8.92 1.35 -21.68
C ARG A 7 9.10 2.84 -21.96
N THR A 8 7.97 3.56 -22.02
CA THR A 8 7.93 5.02 -22.07
C THR A 8 8.06 5.58 -20.66
N THR A 9 8.82 6.68 -20.51
CA THR A 9 8.85 7.46 -19.27
C THR A 9 7.45 7.97 -18.96
N GLN A 10 6.99 7.79 -17.73
CA GLN A 10 5.66 8.21 -17.29
C GLN A 10 5.77 9.39 -16.34
N ASP A 11 4.85 10.35 -16.48
CA ASP A 11 4.71 11.42 -15.51
C ASP A 11 4.15 10.87 -14.19
N LEU A 12 4.68 11.36 -13.07
CA LEU A 12 4.29 10.96 -11.74
C LEU A 12 3.93 12.20 -10.92
N LEU A 13 2.71 12.20 -10.38
CA LEU A 13 2.20 13.16 -9.42
C LEU A 13 2.22 12.56 -8.02
N ILE A 14 2.65 13.33 -7.03
CA ILE A 14 2.63 12.94 -5.63
C ILE A 14 1.54 13.74 -4.93
N VAL A 15 0.50 13.08 -4.42
CA VAL A 15 -0.53 13.73 -3.61
C VAL A 15 -0.02 13.84 -2.16
N GLY A 16 0.03 15.06 -1.64
CA GLY A 16 0.69 15.49 -0.43
C GLY A 16 2.02 16.21 -0.73
N ALA A 17 2.37 17.20 0.11
CA ALA A 17 3.67 17.88 0.12
C ALA A 17 4.39 17.79 1.48
N GLY A 18 3.90 16.94 2.39
CA GLY A 18 4.51 16.68 3.70
C GLY A 18 5.76 15.79 3.65
N GLY A 19 6.29 15.42 4.83
CA GLY A 19 7.53 14.64 4.95
C GLY A 19 7.55 13.35 4.12
N PHE A 20 6.50 12.52 4.19
CA PHE A 20 6.43 11.28 3.42
C PHE A 20 6.41 11.54 1.90
N ALA A 21 5.78 12.63 1.45
CA ALA A 21 5.78 13.02 0.05
C ALA A 21 7.17 13.46 -0.43
N ARG A 22 7.89 14.23 0.39
CA ARG A 22 9.28 14.67 0.12
C ARG A 22 10.24 13.47 0.07
N GLU A 23 10.13 12.53 1.00
CA GLU A 23 10.91 11.28 0.97
C GLU A 23 10.59 10.44 -0.26
N THR A 24 9.32 10.38 -0.67
CA THR A 24 8.91 9.68 -1.91
C THR A 24 9.48 10.37 -3.15
N ALA A 25 9.46 11.71 -3.20
CA ALA A 25 10.07 12.48 -4.29
C ALA A 25 11.56 12.19 -4.42
N GLN A 26 12.28 12.12 -3.29
CA GLN A 26 13.69 11.73 -3.29
C GLN A 26 13.88 10.29 -3.80
N ALA A 27 13.09 9.33 -3.34
CA ALA A 27 13.17 7.95 -3.83
C ALA A 27 12.90 7.82 -5.33
N VAL A 28 12.03 8.67 -5.89
CA VAL A 28 11.80 8.76 -7.34
C VAL A 28 13.05 9.27 -8.06
N ARG A 29 13.71 10.31 -7.54
CA ARG A 29 14.98 10.82 -8.10
C ARG A 29 16.08 9.77 -8.08
N ASP A 30 16.20 9.04 -6.97
CA ASP A 30 17.20 7.97 -6.83
C ASP A 30 16.91 6.81 -7.80
N THR A 31 15.64 6.48 -8.02
CA THR A 31 15.23 5.51 -9.04
C THR A 31 15.62 5.96 -10.45
N VAL A 32 15.40 7.25 -10.77
CA VAL A 32 15.78 7.85 -12.06
C VAL A 32 17.29 7.83 -12.26
N ALA A 33 18.07 8.13 -11.21
CA ALA A 33 19.53 8.06 -11.25
C ALA A 33 20.00 6.61 -11.50
N ALA A 34 19.46 5.64 -10.74
CA ALA A 34 19.79 4.23 -10.90
C ALA A 34 19.41 3.68 -12.30
N ASP A 35 18.30 4.12 -12.88
CA ASP A 35 17.93 3.77 -14.26
C ASP A 35 19.00 4.27 -15.24
N ARG A 36 19.44 5.53 -15.12
CA ARG A 36 20.46 6.13 -15.99
C ARG A 36 21.82 5.46 -15.86
N GLU A 37 22.26 5.17 -14.64
CA GLU A 37 23.51 4.44 -14.36
C GLU A 37 23.52 3.06 -15.02
N ARG A 38 22.34 2.42 -15.12
CA ARG A 38 22.15 1.14 -15.79
C ARG A 38 21.92 1.24 -17.31
N GLY A 39 22.06 2.44 -17.89
CA GLY A 39 21.84 2.69 -19.31
C GLY A 39 20.37 2.56 -19.74
N ARG A 40 19.41 2.69 -18.80
CA ARG A 40 17.97 2.59 -19.05
C ARG A 40 17.36 3.97 -19.13
N ALA A 41 16.30 4.12 -19.93
CA ALA A 41 15.50 5.33 -19.85
C ALA A 41 14.81 5.41 -18.48
N PRO A 42 14.73 6.60 -17.87
CA PRO A 42 14.02 6.78 -16.61
C PRO A 42 12.58 6.30 -16.69
N ARG A 43 12.16 5.50 -15.72
CA ARG A 43 10.75 5.10 -15.60
C ARG A 43 9.84 6.28 -15.31
N TRP A 44 10.30 7.22 -14.49
CA TRP A 44 9.51 8.32 -13.95
C TRP A 44 10.03 9.68 -14.40
N ARG A 45 9.10 10.58 -14.69
CA ARG A 45 9.30 12.03 -14.64
C ARG A 45 8.46 12.57 -13.49
N LEU A 46 9.10 13.12 -12.47
CA LEU A 46 8.38 13.73 -11.36
C LEU A 46 7.77 15.06 -11.84
N ALA A 47 6.44 15.11 -11.94
CA ALA A 47 5.72 16.26 -12.48
C ALA A 47 5.46 17.32 -11.41
N GLY A 48 5.15 16.92 -10.18
CA GLY A 48 4.90 17.83 -9.07
C GLY A 48 4.17 17.19 -7.90
N HIS A 49 4.04 17.97 -6.83
CA HIS A 49 3.16 17.69 -5.71
C HIS A 49 1.75 18.23 -5.97
N LEU A 50 0.76 17.60 -5.34
CA LEU A 50 -0.60 18.10 -5.24
C LEU A 50 -1.01 18.10 -3.77
N ASP A 51 -1.38 19.24 -3.23
CA ASP A 51 -1.77 19.35 -1.82
C ASP A 51 -3.06 20.15 -1.69
N ASP A 52 -3.95 19.73 -0.79
CA ASP A 52 -5.24 20.40 -0.62
C ASP A 52 -5.13 21.69 0.19
N ASP A 53 -4.01 21.95 0.87
CA ASP A 53 -3.73 23.23 1.51
C ASP A 53 -3.42 24.31 0.44
N PRO A 54 -4.31 25.31 0.23
CA PRO A 54 -4.10 26.35 -0.77
C PRO A 54 -2.87 27.20 -0.48
N ALA A 55 -2.44 27.29 0.78
CA ALA A 55 -1.25 28.06 1.13
C ALA A 55 0.00 27.48 0.46
N LEU A 56 0.03 26.18 0.19
CA LEU A 56 1.17 25.50 -0.43
C LEU A 56 1.20 25.65 -1.96
N HIS A 57 0.11 26.09 -2.60
CA HIS A 57 0.02 26.10 -4.07
C HIS A 57 1.03 27.09 -4.67
N GLY A 58 1.81 26.62 -5.65
CA GLY A 58 2.90 27.38 -6.27
C GLY A 58 4.18 27.42 -5.44
N GLN A 59 4.19 26.90 -4.21
CA GLN A 59 5.42 26.74 -3.44
C GLN A 59 6.27 25.57 -3.95
N ASP A 60 7.54 25.59 -3.58
CA ASP A 60 8.50 24.52 -3.84
C ASP A 60 8.74 23.69 -2.57
N ALA A 61 8.70 22.36 -2.71
CA ALA A 61 9.06 21.41 -1.67
C ALA A 61 10.26 20.57 -2.14
N ASP A 62 11.46 20.93 -1.66
CA ASP A 62 12.74 20.30 -2.04
C ASP A 62 12.99 20.21 -3.55
N GLY A 63 12.69 21.25 -4.32
CA GLY A 63 12.85 21.28 -5.77
C GLY A 63 11.71 20.58 -6.53
N VAL A 64 10.54 20.45 -5.91
CA VAL A 64 9.31 19.93 -6.54
C VAL A 64 8.18 20.94 -6.32
N PRO A 65 7.56 21.47 -7.39
CA PRO A 65 6.48 22.44 -7.24
C PRO A 65 5.19 21.77 -6.77
N VAL A 66 4.44 22.48 -5.92
CA VAL A 66 3.05 22.12 -5.58
C VAL A 66 2.12 22.75 -6.61
N LEU A 67 1.56 21.93 -7.50
CA LEU A 67 0.81 22.39 -8.68
C LEU A 67 -0.62 22.85 -8.37
N GLY A 68 -1.15 22.47 -7.20
CA GLY A 68 -2.52 22.79 -6.78
C GLY A 68 -3.14 21.68 -5.93
N GLY A 69 -4.46 21.72 -5.80
CA GLY A 69 -5.27 20.73 -5.08
C GLY A 69 -5.18 19.32 -5.68
N SER A 70 -5.44 18.30 -4.85
CA SER A 70 -5.34 16.90 -5.27
C SER A 70 -6.30 16.51 -6.39
N ASP A 71 -7.45 17.18 -6.56
CA ASP A 71 -8.38 16.93 -7.67
C ASP A 71 -7.78 17.26 -9.05
N LEU A 72 -6.64 17.96 -9.12
CA LEU A 72 -5.91 18.19 -10.37
C LEU A 72 -5.51 16.88 -11.07
N VAL A 73 -5.43 15.74 -10.36
CA VAL A 73 -5.19 14.40 -10.96
C VAL A 73 -6.17 14.04 -12.07
N HIS A 74 -7.40 14.57 -12.04
CA HIS A 74 -8.43 14.31 -13.04
C HIS A 74 -8.19 15.07 -14.35
N ARG A 75 -7.49 16.21 -14.28
CA ARG A 75 -7.10 17.00 -15.47
C ARG A 75 -5.81 16.49 -16.12
N LEU A 76 -5.13 15.55 -15.48
CA LEU A 76 -3.88 14.94 -15.94
C LEU A 76 -4.06 13.41 -16.05
N PRO A 77 -4.91 12.91 -16.96
CA PRO A 77 -5.34 11.51 -16.99
C PRO A 77 -4.23 10.50 -17.31
N ASP A 78 -3.18 10.94 -18.02
CA ASP A 78 -2.04 10.10 -18.40
C ASP A 78 -0.98 10.00 -17.30
N ALA A 79 -0.99 10.93 -16.34
CA ALA A 79 -0.05 10.94 -15.23
C ALA A 79 -0.39 9.83 -14.23
N ARG A 80 0.64 9.13 -13.76
CA ARG A 80 0.55 8.21 -12.64
C ARG A 80 0.49 8.99 -11.33
N VAL A 81 -0.11 8.37 -10.32
CA VAL A 81 -0.35 9.02 -9.03
C VAL A 81 0.19 8.16 -7.90
N VAL A 82 0.80 8.78 -6.91
CA VAL A 82 1.08 8.14 -5.61
C VAL A 82 0.57 9.05 -4.51
N VAL A 83 -0.06 8.47 -3.48
CA VAL A 83 -0.71 9.23 -2.41
C VAL A 83 0.12 9.13 -1.13
N CYS A 84 0.82 10.21 -0.80
CA CYS A 84 1.83 10.28 0.25
C CYS A 84 1.40 11.16 1.41
N VAL A 85 0.17 10.95 1.88
CA VAL A 85 -0.39 11.59 3.09
C VAL A 85 -0.52 10.60 4.24
N GLY A 86 -0.48 11.14 5.46
CA GLY A 86 -0.67 10.38 6.70
C GLY A 86 0.29 10.79 7.80
N SER A 87 -0.15 10.63 9.04
CA SER A 87 0.68 10.79 10.23
C SER A 87 0.20 9.84 11.33
N PRO A 88 0.94 9.62 12.42
CA PRO A 88 0.42 8.86 13.56
C PRO A 88 -0.90 9.42 14.14
N ARG A 89 -1.15 10.72 13.95
CA ARG A 89 -2.39 11.38 14.42
C ARG A 89 -3.59 11.05 13.53
N ASP A 90 -3.35 10.87 12.24
CA ASP A 90 -4.37 10.51 11.26
C ASP A 90 -3.74 9.69 10.13
N TYR A 91 -3.59 8.39 10.35
CA TYR A 91 -3.07 7.45 9.37
C TYR A 91 -4.17 6.89 8.45
N ALA A 92 -5.42 7.26 8.71
CA ALA A 92 -6.59 6.89 7.91
C ALA A 92 -6.86 7.85 6.74
N VAL A 93 -6.28 9.06 6.77
CA VAL A 93 -6.44 10.08 5.72
C VAL A 93 -6.11 9.57 4.31
N ARG A 94 -5.12 8.68 4.17
CA ARG A 94 -4.74 8.12 2.87
C ARG A 94 -5.86 7.29 2.26
N ALA A 95 -6.58 6.50 3.05
CA ALA A 95 -7.71 5.71 2.56
C ALA A 95 -8.89 6.60 2.15
N ARG A 96 -9.22 7.61 2.96
CA ARG A 96 -10.25 8.61 2.59
C ARG A 96 -9.91 9.33 1.31
N LEU A 97 -8.65 9.76 1.16
CA LEU A 97 -8.20 10.49 -0.01
C LEU A 97 -8.23 9.63 -1.27
N VAL A 98 -7.73 8.38 -1.19
CA VAL A 98 -7.82 7.43 -2.31
C VAL A 98 -9.27 7.16 -2.70
N ARG A 99 -10.17 6.94 -1.72
CA ARG A 99 -11.61 6.77 -1.98
C ARG A 99 -12.22 8.00 -2.65
N ARG A 100 -11.87 9.21 -2.20
CA ARG A 100 -12.37 10.48 -2.76
C ARG A 100 -11.90 10.69 -4.20
N LEU A 101 -10.62 10.44 -4.47
CA LEU A 101 -10.05 10.59 -5.82
C LEU A 101 -10.60 9.56 -6.81
N ALA A 102 -11.09 8.41 -6.34
CA ALA A 102 -11.79 7.39 -7.14
C ALA A 102 -11.07 7.01 -8.45
N LEU A 103 -9.73 7.00 -8.45
CA LEU A 103 -8.96 6.63 -9.63
C LEU A 103 -8.94 5.10 -9.78
N PRO A 104 -8.91 4.57 -11.01
CA PRO A 104 -8.72 3.14 -11.20
C PRO A 104 -7.37 2.71 -10.63
N GLY A 105 -7.29 1.50 -10.06
CA GLY A 105 -6.05 0.96 -9.47
C GLY A 105 -4.85 1.01 -10.43
N SER A 106 -5.11 0.91 -11.74
CA SER A 106 -4.12 1.03 -12.80
C SER A 106 -3.50 2.42 -12.94
N ARG A 107 -4.00 3.48 -12.30
CA ARG A 107 -3.39 4.83 -12.29
C ARG A 107 -2.37 5.01 -11.17
N TYR A 108 -2.45 4.21 -10.11
CA TYR A 108 -1.56 4.37 -8.97
C TYR A 108 -0.19 3.74 -9.23
N ALA A 109 0.87 4.52 -9.05
CA ALA A 109 2.24 4.04 -9.17
C ALA A 109 2.69 3.33 -7.90
N THR A 110 3.41 2.23 -8.05
CA THR A 110 4.19 1.63 -6.98
C THR A 110 5.63 2.13 -7.09
N VAL A 111 6.09 2.82 -6.05
CA VAL A 111 7.45 3.39 -5.96
C VAL A 111 8.28 2.48 -5.07
N VAL A 112 9.41 1.99 -5.60
CA VAL A 112 10.33 1.12 -4.87
C VAL A 112 11.71 1.73 -4.99
N HIS A 113 12.29 2.14 -3.87
CA HIS A 113 13.64 2.69 -3.83
C HIS A 113 14.65 1.68 -4.40
N PRO A 114 15.66 2.09 -5.19
CA PRO A 114 16.60 1.18 -5.84
C PRO A 114 17.43 0.30 -4.87
N THR A 115 17.55 0.70 -3.61
CA THR A 115 18.24 -0.08 -2.56
C THR A 115 17.31 -1.03 -1.78
N ALA A 116 16.00 -1.03 -2.05
CA ALA A 116 15.10 -1.99 -1.44
C ALA A 116 15.33 -3.39 -2.05
N ALA A 117 15.56 -4.38 -1.18
CA ALA A 117 15.74 -5.77 -1.57
C ALA A 117 14.39 -6.49 -1.53
N VAL A 118 13.74 -6.62 -2.69
CA VAL A 118 12.45 -7.30 -2.83
C VAL A 118 12.63 -8.63 -3.55
N SER A 119 12.30 -9.72 -2.87
CA SER A 119 12.30 -11.05 -3.47
C SER A 119 11.36 -11.17 -4.65
N GLY A 120 11.75 -11.93 -5.67
CA GLY A 120 10.94 -12.16 -6.87
C GLY A 120 9.64 -12.95 -6.60
N SER A 121 9.52 -13.57 -5.43
CA SER A 121 8.29 -14.24 -4.98
C SER A 121 7.33 -13.30 -4.25
N SER A 122 7.76 -12.09 -3.91
CA SER A 122 6.96 -11.10 -3.20
C SER A 122 6.13 -10.27 -4.18
N VAL A 123 4.93 -9.88 -3.77
CA VAL A 123 4.00 -9.08 -4.58
C VAL A 123 3.69 -7.75 -3.90
N LEU A 124 3.64 -6.69 -4.70
CA LEU A 124 3.38 -5.33 -4.24
C LEU A 124 2.12 -4.76 -4.91
N GLY A 125 1.19 -4.27 -4.10
CA GLY A 125 -0.02 -3.64 -4.59
C GLY A 125 0.21 -2.24 -5.20
N PRO A 126 -0.78 -1.74 -5.94
CA PRO A 126 -0.73 -0.41 -6.56
C PRO A 126 -0.71 0.69 -5.51
N GLY A 127 -0.02 1.80 -5.80
CA GLY A 127 0.04 2.97 -4.92
C GLY A 127 0.93 2.81 -3.69
N SER A 128 1.57 1.66 -3.50
CA SER A 128 2.47 1.40 -2.38
C SER A 128 3.85 2.00 -2.60
N VAL A 129 4.48 2.43 -1.51
CA VAL A 129 5.81 3.05 -1.51
C VAL A 129 6.72 2.27 -0.57
N LEU A 130 7.84 1.79 -1.10
CA LEU A 130 8.91 1.15 -0.35
C LEU A 130 10.15 2.05 -0.42
N LEU A 131 10.54 2.62 0.72
CA LEU A 131 11.69 3.51 0.82
C LEU A 131 13.00 2.72 1.00
N ALA A 132 14.10 3.44 1.20
CA ALA A 132 15.45 2.89 1.15
C ALA A 132 15.67 1.73 2.12
N HIS A 133 16.44 0.73 1.67
CA HIS A 133 16.91 -0.41 2.48
C HIS A 133 15.80 -1.25 3.15
N CYS A 134 14.59 -1.23 2.60
CA CYS A 134 13.58 -2.22 2.98
C CYS A 134 13.97 -3.60 2.47
N VAL A 135 13.64 -4.65 3.24
CA VAL A 135 13.92 -6.05 2.86
C VAL A 135 12.63 -6.86 2.93
N LEU A 136 12.24 -7.46 1.80
CA LEU A 136 11.11 -8.39 1.70
C LEU A 136 11.66 -9.76 1.25
N THR A 137 11.65 -10.74 2.15
CA THR A 137 12.46 -11.97 1.99
C THR A 137 11.85 -13.05 1.08
N ALA A 138 10.68 -13.60 1.37
CA ALA A 138 10.07 -14.67 0.58
C ALA A 138 8.55 -14.67 0.71
N ALA A 139 7.84 -14.74 -0.42
CA ALA A 139 6.38 -14.82 -0.46
C ALA A 139 5.64 -13.71 0.32
N VAL A 140 6.25 -12.52 0.47
CA VAL A 140 5.62 -11.39 1.14
C VAL A 140 4.53 -10.81 0.26
N ARG A 141 3.35 -10.55 0.84
CA ARG A 141 2.22 -9.93 0.14
C ARG A 141 1.95 -8.56 0.71
N VAL A 142 2.25 -7.51 -0.07
CA VAL A 142 1.94 -6.13 0.29
C VAL A 142 0.72 -5.67 -0.50
N GLY A 143 -0.31 -5.18 0.21
CA GLY A 143 -1.53 -4.61 -0.36
C GLY A 143 -1.32 -3.29 -1.09
N ALA A 144 -2.43 -2.64 -1.43
CA ALA A 144 -2.46 -1.34 -2.09
C ALA A 144 -2.22 -0.18 -1.11
N HIS A 145 -1.59 0.90 -1.57
CA HIS A 145 -1.37 2.12 -0.80
C HIS A 145 -0.66 1.92 0.56
N VAL A 146 0.24 0.95 0.63
CA VAL A 146 1.05 0.67 1.81
C VAL A 146 2.27 1.61 1.81
N ALA A 147 2.55 2.21 2.97
CA ALA A 147 3.76 2.98 3.19
C ALA A 147 4.77 2.14 3.98
N VAL A 148 5.91 1.81 3.37
CA VAL A 148 7.01 1.09 4.01
C VAL A 148 8.20 2.03 4.09
N MET A 149 8.42 2.57 5.29
CA MET A 149 9.48 3.54 5.58
C MET A 149 10.86 2.85 5.66
N PRO A 150 11.97 3.60 5.61
CA PRO A 150 13.30 3.04 5.46
C PRO A 150 13.67 1.97 6.50
N HIS A 151 14.54 1.04 6.11
CA HIS A 151 15.06 -0.03 6.97
C HIS A 151 14.01 -0.97 7.57
N THR A 152 12.83 -1.08 6.95
CA THR A 152 11.81 -2.03 7.38
C THR A 152 12.10 -3.42 6.84
N VAL A 153 11.92 -4.47 7.66
CA VAL A 153 12.13 -5.87 7.29
C VAL A 153 10.82 -6.66 7.40
N LEU A 154 10.40 -7.25 6.28
CA LEU A 154 9.27 -8.17 6.17
C LEU A 154 9.84 -9.55 5.83
N THR A 155 9.60 -10.52 6.71
CA THR A 155 10.16 -11.86 6.58
C THR A 155 9.20 -12.77 5.81
N HIS A 156 9.41 -14.09 5.84
CA HIS A 156 8.69 -14.98 4.96
C HIS A 156 7.20 -15.04 5.31
N ASP A 157 6.34 -15.16 4.30
CA ASP A 157 4.88 -15.34 4.44
C ASP A 157 4.12 -14.17 5.11
N ASP A 158 4.78 -13.02 5.29
CA ASP A 158 4.12 -11.83 5.81
C ASP A 158 3.04 -11.32 4.85
N THR A 159 1.90 -10.92 5.42
CA THR A 159 0.81 -10.28 4.68
C THR A 159 0.52 -8.91 5.27
N VAL A 160 0.57 -7.89 4.43
CA VAL A 160 0.32 -6.50 4.79
C VAL A 160 -0.91 -5.99 4.05
N GLY A 161 -1.97 -5.66 4.79
CA GLY A 161 -3.23 -5.16 4.25
C GLY A 161 -3.12 -3.77 3.65
N ASP A 162 -4.10 -3.41 2.83
CA ASP A 162 -4.16 -2.12 2.16
C ASP A 162 -4.06 -0.95 3.13
N PHE A 163 -3.47 0.16 2.72
CA PHE A 163 -3.33 1.39 3.52
C PHE A 163 -2.49 1.26 4.79
N ALA A 164 -1.89 0.10 5.08
CA ALA A 164 -1.01 -0.06 6.23
C ALA A 164 0.19 0.90 6.14
N THR A 165 0.74 1.25 7.30
CA THR A 165 1.95 2.06 7.43
C THR A 165 2.93 1.34 8.35
N LEU A 166 4.11 1.03 7.83
CA LEU A 166 5.24 0.50 8.58
C LEU A 166 6.27 1.62 8.66
N ALA A 167 6.41 2.22 9.84
CA ALA A 167 7.37 3.29 10.06
C ALA A 167 8.81 2.74 10.13
N SER A 168 9.80 3.64 10.11
CA SER A 168 11.19 3.26 9.84
C SER A 168 11.73 2.23 10.83
N GLY A 169 12.49 1.26 10.34
CA GLY A 169 13.14 0.26 11.18
C GLY A 169 12.22 -0.81 11.79
N VAL A 170 10.95 -0.90 11.35
CA VAL A 170 10.04 -1.97 11.77
C VAL A 170 10.56 -3.34 11.32
N ARG A 171 10.40 -4.37 12.15
CA ARG A 171 10.76 -5.75 11.81
C ARG A 171 9.60 -6.69 12.13
N LEU A 172 9.15 -7.44 11.14
CA LEU A 172 8.15 -8.48 11.29
C LEU A 172 8.81 -9.85 11.29
N GLY A 173 8.48 -10.70 12.26
CA GLY A 173 8.78 -12.14 12.22
C GLY A 173 7.89 -12.86 11.21
N GLY A 174 8.22 -14.11 10.86
CA GLY A 174 7.59 -14.80 9.73
C GLY A 174 6.08 -15.04 9.93
N GLY A 175 5.30 -14.91 8.86
CA GLY A 175 3.86 -15.16 8.87
C GLY A 175 3.03 -14.10 9.63
N VAL A 176 3.58 -12.90 9.86
CA VAL A 176 2.84 -11.80 10.47
C VAL A 176 1.75 -11.30 9.52
N ARG A 177 0.59 -10.97 10.09
CA ARG A 177 -0.56 -10.43 9.37
C ARG A 177 -0.88 -9.04 9.86
N LEU A 178 -0.60 -8.02 9.05
CA LEU A 178 -1.04 -6.64 9.31
C LEU A 178 -2.39 -6.41 8.61
N GLY A 179 -3.40 -6.02 9.37
CA GLY A 179 -4.71 -5.70 8.84
C GLY A 179 -4.71 -4.42 8.01
N ARG A 180 -5.80 -4.19 7.27
CA ARG A 180 -6.04 -2.96 6.51
C ARG A 180 -5.85 -1.75 7.42
N GLY A 181 -5.07 -0.77 6.97
CA GLY A 181 -4.85 0.49 7.67
C GLY A 181 -4.06 0.38 8.98
N ALA A 182 -3.49 -0.78 9.31
CA ALA A 182 -2.67 -0.93 10.52
C ALA A 182 -1.45 0.01 10.48
N TYR A 183 -1.16 0.64 11.61
CA TYR A 183 0.02 1.50 11.78
C TYR A 183 1.02 0.82 12.72
N VAL A 184 2.23 0.57 12.23
CA VAL A 184 3.33 0.00 13.03
C VAL A 184 4.39 1.08 13.21
N GLY A 185 4.56 1.54 14.45
CA GLY A 185 5.45 2.64 14.82
C GLY A 185 6.93 2.31 14.64
N ALA A 186 7.76 3.35 14.50
CA ALA A 186 9.15 3.20 14.10
C ALA A 186 9.91 2.29 15.09
N GLY A 187 10.77 1.42 14.58
CA GLY A 187 11.56 0.49 15.38
C GLY A 187 10.76 -0.59 16.11
N ALA A 188 9.46 -0.74 15.87
CA ALA A 188 8.69 -1.81 16.50
C ALA A 188 9.08 -3.19 15.96
N LEU A 189 9.03 -4.18 16.86
CA LEU A 189 9.30 -5.59 16.59
C LEU A 189 8.00 -6.37 16.75
N VAL A 190 7.61 -7.15 15.75
CA VAL A 190 6.40 -7.98 15.79
C VAL A 190 6.81 -9.44 15.71
N ARG A 191 6.41 -10.24 16.71
CA ARG A 191 6.68 -11.69 16.76
C ARG A 191 6.05 -12.41 15.57
N GLU A 192 6.68 -13.50 15.13
CA GLU A 192 6.15 -14.41 14.11
C GLU A 192 4.69 -14.83 14.39
N ASN A 193 3.96 -15.13 13.31
CA ASN A 193 2.56 -15.58 13.31
C ASN A 193 1.56 -14.68 14.06
N THR A 194 1.95 -13.45 14.37
CA THR A 194 1.14 -12.49 15.10
C THR A 194 0.28 -11.66 14.15
N THR A 195 -0.95 -11.37 14.58
CA THR A 195 -1.88 -10.51 13.85
C THR A 195 -1.91 -9.12 14.46
N VAL A 196 -1.69 -8.08 13.67
CA VAL A 196 -1.94 -6.68 14.06
C VAL A 196 -3.21 -6.23 13.34
N GLY A 197 -4.30 -6.08 14.09
CA GLY A 197 -5.64 -5.90 13.55
C GLY A 197 -5.82 -4.65 12.68
N ALA A 198 -6.89 -4.65 11.87
CA ALA A 198 -7.21 -3.52 11.00
C ALA A 198 -7.37 -2.23 11.80
N TRP A 199 -6.83 -1.12 11.27
CA TRP A 199 -6.89 0.21 11.88
C TRP A 199 -6.39 0.27 13.33
N SER A 200 -5.52 -0.66 13.71
CA SER A 200 -4.80 -0.62 14.99
C SER A 200 -3.50 0.18 14.86
N LEU A 201 -2.95 0.59 16.00
CA LEU A 201 -1.67 1.29 16.08
C LEU A 201 -0.76 0.61 17.09
N THR A 202 0.43 0.22 16.65
CA THR A 202 1.54 -0.14 17.54
C THR A 202 2.46 1.07 17.69
N GLY A 203 2.75 1.48 18.93
CA GLY A 203 3.61 2.62 19.23
C GLY A 203 5.06 2.40 18.79
N MET A 204 5.82 3.48 18.68
CA MET A 204 7.26 3.44 18.39
C MET A 204 8.01 2.57 19.42
N GLY A 205 8.97 1.77 18.95
CA GLY A 205 9.83 0.92 19.78
C GLY A 205 9.11 -0.26 20.47
N SER A 206 7.86 -0.54 20.12
CA SER A 206 7.09 -1.58 20.81
C SER A 206 7.56 -2.98 20.45
N THR A 207 7.50 -3.89 21.43
CA THR A 207 7.76 -5.32 21.23
C THR A 207 6.44 -6.10 21.30
N VAL A 208 5.84 -6.38 20.15
CA VAL A 208 4.52 -7.01 20.02
C VAL A 208 4.68 -8.53 20.09
N LEU A 209 4.22 -9.10 21.21
CA LEU A 209 4.32 -10.54 21.51
C LEU A 209 2.97 -11.25 21.51
N ALA A 210 1.89 -10.60 21.09
CA ALA A 210 0.55 -11.16 21.02
C ALA A 210 -0.29 -10.39 20.00
N ASP A 211 -1.38 -11.00 19.55
CA ASP A 211 -2.30 -10.38 18.59
C ASP A 211 -2.84 -9.06 19.14
N VAL A 212 -2.82 -8.03 18.29
CA VAL A 212 -3.38 -6.71 18.56
C VAL A 212 -4.78 -6.66 17.94
N PRO A 213 -5.84 -6.46 18.73
CA PRO A 213 -7.20 -6.38 18.19
C PRO A 213 -7.39 -5.18 17.22
N PRO A 214 -8.32 -5.28 16.25
CA PRO A 214 -8.64 -4.17 15.37
C PRO A 214 -9.06 -2.91 16.13
N GLY A 215 -8.65 -1.74 15.65
CA GLY A 215 -9.02 -0.46 16.25
C GLY A 215 -8.41 -0.18 17.62
N GLU A 216 -7.38 -0.93 18.06
CA GLU A 216 -6.69 -0.68 19.32
C GLU A 216 -5.32 -0.01 19.14
N VAL A 217 -4.85 0.64 20.20
CA VAL A 217 -3.51 1.20 20.31
C VAL A 217 -2.73 0.44 21.38
N TRP A 218 -1.60 -0.12 20.99
CA TRP A 218 -0.69 -0.86 21.86
C TRP A 218 0.68 -0.21 21.86
N ALA A 219 1.38 -0.19 23.00
CA ALA A 219 2.79 0.20 23.02
C ALA A 219 3.57 -0.42 24.19
N GLY A 220 4.90 -0.26 24.15
CA GLY A 220 5.82 -0.71 25.20
C GLY A 220 6.57 -2.00 24.87
N SER A 221 7.43 -2.43 25.78
CA SER A 221 8.16 -3.71 25.70
C SER A 221 7.99 -4.48 27.01
N PRO A 222 7.19 -5.56 27.02
CA PRO A 222 6.33 -6.02 25.94
C PRO A 222 5.15 -5.07 25.68
N ALA A 223 4.63 -5.06 24.45
CA ALA A 223 3.54 -4.18 24.07
C ALA A 223 2.25 -4.55 24.83
N ARG A 224 1.52 -3.54 25.31
CA ARG A 224 0.24 -3.69 25.99
C ARG A 224 -0.76 -2.69 25.45
N ARG A 225 -2.04 -3.05 25.54
CA ARG A 225 -3.15 -2.16 25.21
C ARG A 225 -3.05 -0.86 26.02
N LEU A 226 -3.03 0.27 25.32
CA LEU A 226 -3.07 1.60 25.91
C LEU A 226 -4.48 2.19 25.86
N ARG A 227 -5.12 2.13 24.69
CA ARG A 227 -6.42 2.76 24.42
C ARG A 227 -7.01 2.27 23.10
N ALA A 228 -8.22 2.73 22.75
CA ALA A 228 -8.74 2.62 21.40
C ALA A 228 -8.02 3.58 20.42
N ALA A 229 -8.08 3.25 19.12
CA ALA A 229 -7.60 4.09 18.03
C ALA A 229 -8.39 5.41 17.94
N GLY A 230 -7.85 6.37 17.19
CA GLY A 230 -8.52 7.66 16.98
C GLY A 230 -9.78 7.52 16.13
N GLY A 231 -10.72 8.48 16.26
CA GLY A 231 -11.99 8.51 15.53
C GLY A 231 -11.86 8.18 14.04
N PRO A 232 -10.98 8.86 13.27
CA PRO A 232 -10.86 8.60 11.84
C PRO A 232 -10.48 7.16 11.47
N ALA A 233 -9.72 6.46 12.30
CA ALA A 233 -9.35 5.06 12.08
C ALA A 233 -10.52 4.12 12.45
N LEU A 234 -11.26 4.43 13.52
CA LEU A 234 -12.45 3.69 13.90
C LEU A 234 -13.59 3.86 12.89
N ASP A 235 -13.71 5.02 12.25
CA ASP A 235 -14.71 5.26 11.20
C ASP A 235 -14.43 4.39 9.97
N GLU A 236 -13.17 4.28 9.56
CA GLU A 236 -12.77 3.37 8.48
C GLU A 236 -12.99 1.90 8.87
N LEU A 237 -12.66 1.50 10.10
CA LEU A 237 -12.90 0.15 10.59
C LEU A 237 -14.40 -0.24 10.51
N ARG A 238 -15.30 0.68 10.86
CA ARG A 238 -16.75 0.46 10.74
C ARG A 238 -17.18 0.34 9.28
N ALA A 239 -16.70 1.23 8.41
CA ALA A 239 -17.00 1.19 6.98
C ALA A 239 -16.58 -0.14 6.33
N ASP A 240 -15.42 -0.68 6.72
CA ASP A 240 -14.92 -1.97 6.24
C ASP A 240 -15.81 -3.16 6.67
N GLY A 241 -16.31 -3.12 7.91
CA GLY A 241 -17.24 -4.12 8.44
C GLY A 241 -18.57 -4.15 7.68
N GLU A 242 -19.09 -2.97 7.31
CA GLU A 242 -20.29 -2.87 6.49
C GLU A 242 -20.08 -3.39 5.06
N GLU A 243 -18.92 -3.12 4.46
CA GLU A 243 -18.59 -3.59 3.10
C GLU A 243 -18.45 -5.12 3.05
N THR A 244 -17.83 -5.72 4.07
CA THR A 244 -17.72 -7.18 4.19
C THR A 244 -19.07 -7.85 4.42
N GLY A 245 -19.98 -7.23 5.18
CA GLY A 245 -21.35 -7.69 5.38
C GLY A 245 -22.27 -7.56 4.14
N ARG A 246 -21.90 -6.76 3.14
CA ARG A 246 -22.69 -6.53 1.90
C ARG A 246 -22.30 -7.44 0.72
N ARG A 247 -21.36 -8.38 0.87
CA ARG A 247 -21.04 -9.32 -0.23
C ARG A 247 -22.24 -10.27 -0.47
N PRO A 248 -22.72 -10.42 -1.72
CA PRO A 248 -23.88 -11.24 -2.01
C PRO A 248 -23.55 -12.72 -1.80
N GLU A 249 -24.44 -13.44 -1.13
CA GLU A 249 -24.45 -14.90 -1.08
C GLU A 249 -24.21 -15.46 -2.48
N THR A 250 -23.23 -16.36 -2.56
CA THR A 250 -22.77 -16.92 -3.81
C THR A 250 -23.92 -17.66 -4.48
N ARG A 251 -24.28 -17.18 -5.67
CA ARG A 251 -25.09 -17.87 -6.67
C ARG A 251 -24.42 -19.21 -6.98
N MET A 252 -24.79 -20.25 -6.24
CA MET A 252 -24.36 -21.62 -6.51
C MET A 252 -25.04 -22.05 -7.82
N ARG A 253 -24.26 -22.07 -8.91
CA ARG A 253 -24.53 -22.92 -10.09
C ARG A 253 -24.68 -24.36 -9.57
N ALA A 254 -25.54 -25.22 -10.08
CA ALA A 254 -25.63 -25.54 -11.49
C ALA A 254 -26.96 -26.20 -11.84
N GLU A 255 -27.33 -25.96 -13.09
CA GLU A 255 -28.44 -26.54 -13.82
C GLU A 255 -28.33 -28.07 -13.85
N THR A 256 -29.36 -28.74 -13.33
CA THR A 256 -29.64 -30.13 -13.61
C THR A 256 -30.00 -30.27 -15.09
N ARG A 257 -29.05 -30.69 -15.93
CA ARG A 257 -29.40 -31.28 -17.23
C ARG A 257 -28.31 -32.24 -17.71
N MET A 258 -28.54 -33.53 -17.56
CA MET A 258 -27.94 -34.59 -18.39
C MET A 258 -28.81 -35.85 -18.31
N ARG A 259 -29.58 -36.09 -19.38
CA ARG A 259 -29.93 -37.38 -20.03
C ARG A 259 -30.79 -37.05 -21.27
N PRO A 260 -30.55 -37.70 -22.42
CA PRO A 260 -31.10 -39.04 -22.62
C PRO A 260 -30.07 -40.06 -23.09
N GLU A 261 -30.36 -41.32 -22.76
CA GLU A 261 -29.66 -42.51 -23.23
C GLU A 261 -30.06 -42.81 -24.68
N THR A 262 -29.07 -42.98 -25.55
CA THR A 262 -29.24 -43.62 -26.86
C THR A 262 -28.62 -45.01 -26.76
N ARG A 263 -29.44 -46.05 -26.65
CA ARG A 263 -29.03 -47.44 -26.84
C ARG A 263 -29.77 -47.98 -28.07
N MET A 264 -29.10 -47.93 -29.22
CA MET A 264 -29.46 -48.68 -30.41
C MET A 264 -28.47 -49.84 -30.52
N GLY A 265 -28.97 -51.07 -30.44
CA GLY A 265 -28.16 -52.27 -30.63
C GLY A 265 -28.91 -53.56 -30.31
N SER A 266 -29.38 -54.21 -31.36
CA SER A 266 -29.60 -55.66 -31.56
C SER A 266 -31.05 -56.05 -31.91
N THR A 267 -31.25 -56.31 -33.21
CA THR A 267 -32.29 -57.19 -33.72
C THR A 267 -31.59 -58.47 -34.17
N VAL A 268 -31.88 -59.56 -33.47
CA VAL A 268 -31.76 -60.93 -33.98
C VAL A 268 -33.15 -61.52 -33.80
N GLY A 269 -33.75 -61.99 -34.89
CA GLY A 269 -35.12 -62.50 -34.95
C GLY A 269 -35.81 -62.05 -36.22
#